data_AF-B4D9M8-F1
#
_entry.id   AF-B4D9M8-F1
#
_cell.length_a   1.000
_cell.length_b   1.000
_cell.length_c   1.000
_cell.angle_alpha   90.00
_cell.angle_beta   90.00
_cell.angle_gamma   90.00
#
_symmetry.space_group_name_H-M   'P 1'
#
loop_
_entity.id
_entity.type
_entity.pdbx_description
1 polymer ?
#
loop_
_entity_poly.entity_id
_entity_poly.type
_entity_poly.pdbx_seq_one_letter_code
_entity_poly.pdbx_strand_id
1 'polypeptide(L)'
;MAIPTKAQWAGLKSGAGIEKSAWWKPADAAVGPALGKLDTAKAAWKSKKDLDNVRNYLGALSKVHEAFEKFLKKKDLSAAGPLKTQIEGWINEVATKHEKLKAKVPALKAENKKELEDILTTF
;
A
#
# COMPACT_ATOMS: atom_id res chain seq x y z
N MET A 1 -0.30 13.15 3.70
CA MET A 1 0.57 12.44 4.67
C MET A 1 1.48 11.49 3.87
N ALA A 2 2.47 10.81 4.43
CA ALA A 2 3.20 9.77 3.69
C ALA A 2 2.78 8.38 4.20
N ILE A 3 2.60 7.41 3.29
CA ILE A 3 2.43 6.00 3.68
C ILE A 3 3.72 5.57 4.37
N PRO A 4 3.66 4.92 5.55
CA PRO A 4 4.85 4.57 6.31
C PRO A 4 5.63 3.48 5.60
N THR A 5 6.95 3.50 5.79
CA THR A 5 7.81 2.37 5.44
C THR A 5 7.65 1.23 6.44
N LYS A 6 8.10 0.03 6.06
CA LYS A 6 8.18 -1.11 6.98
C LYS A 6 8.97 -0.78 8.25
N ALA A 7 10.04 0.01 8.14
CA ALA A 7 10.86 0.42 9.28
C ALA A 7 10.11 1.38 10.22
N GLN A 8 9.40 2.37 9.66
CA GLN A 8 8.56 3.29 10.45
C GLN A 8 7.44 2.56 11.18
N TRP A 9 6.82 1.56 10.53
CA TRP A 9 5.82 0.70 11.17
C TRP A 9 6.42 -0.12 12.34
N ALA A 10 7.62 -0.69 12.16
CA ALA A 10 8.30 -1.42 13.22
C ALA A 10 8.62 -0.51 14.43
N GLY A 11 9.17 0.69 14.16
CA GLY A 11 9.46 1.67 15.19
C GLY A 11 8.21 2.12 15.96
N LEU A 12 7.11 2.36 15.25
CA LEU A 12 5.84 2.73 15.88
C LEU A 12 5.28 1.61 16.77
N LYS A 13 5.37 0.35 16.34
CA LYS A 13 4.94 -0.79 17.17
C LYS A 13 5.76 -0.92 18.46
N SER A 14 7.08 -0.76 18.34
CA SER A 14 8.00 -0.85 19.48
C SER A 14 7.80 0.33 20.45
N GLY A 15 7.77 1.56 19.93
CA GLY A 15 7.62 2.79 20.73
C GLY A 15 6.26 2.92 21.41
N ALA A 16 5.18 2.43 20.78
CA ALA A 16 3.85 2.39 21.38
C ALA A 16 3.62 1.16 22.30
N GLY A 17 4.64 0.31 22.52
CA GLY A 17 4.53 -0.87 23.38
C GLY A 17 3.57 -1.96 22.85
N ILE A 18 3.19 -1.89 21.59
CA ILE A 18 2.20 -2.80 20.97
C ILE A 18 2.69 -4.24 21.02
N GLU A 19 3.99 -4.45 20.78
CA GLU A 19 4.59 -5.79 20.73
C GLU A 19 4.64 -6.47 22.10
N LYS A 20 4.52 -5.69 23.19
CA LYS A 20 4.49 -6.20 24.57
C LYS A 20 3.07 -6.45 25.07
N SER A 21 2.05 -6.10 24.28
CA SER A 21 0.66 -6.26 24.67
C SER A 21 0.22 -7.72 24.55
N ALA A 22 -0.48 -8.25 25.55
CA ALA A 22 -0.93 -9.65 25.59
C ALA A 22 -1.85 -10.05 24.42
N TRP A 23 -2.53 -9.08 23.80
CA TRP A 23 -3.41 -9.29 22.66
C TRP A 23 -2.67 -9.31 21.31
N TRP A 24 -1.38 -8.99 21.26
CA TRP A 24 -0.60 -8.97 20.01
C TRP A 24 -0.42 -10.37 19.44
N LYS A 25 -0.83 -10.58 18.18
CA LYS A 25 -0.64 -11.86 17.47
C LYS A 25 0.24 -11.68 16.23
N PRO A 26 0.96 -12.74 15.79
CA PRO A 26 1.75 -12.72 14.55
C PRO A 26 0.93 -12.34 13.30
N ALA A 27 -0.37 -12.66 13.27
CA ALA A 27 -1.28 -12.25 12.20
C ALA A 27 -1.43 -10.72 12.07
N ASP A 28 -1.21 -9.97 13.16
CA ASP A 28 -1.27 -8.51 13.17
C ASP A 28 0.08 -7.88 12.73
N ALA A 29 1.11 -8.72 12.56
CA ALA A 29 2.35 -8.33 11.89
C ALA A 29 2.19 -8.20 10.37
N ALA A 30 1.05 -8.62 9.79
CA ALA A 30 0.79 -8.63 8.34
C ALA A 30 0.97 -7.25 7.65
N VAL A 31 0.80 -6.15 8.38
CA VAL A 31 1.07 -4.79 7.88
C VAL A 31 2.53 -4.64 7.43
N GLY A 32 3.50 -5.19 8.18
CA GLY A 32 4.93 -5.08 7.86
C GLY A 32 5.31 -5.70 6.51
N PRO A 33 4.95 -6.98 6.25
CA PRO A 33 5.11 -7.61 4.94
C PRO A 33 4.34 -6.89 3.82
N ALA A 34 3.14 -6.37 4.09
CA ALA A 34 2.36 -5.62 3.09
C ALA A 34 3.09 -4.34 2.67
N LEU A 35 3.64 -3.58 3.63
CA LEU A 35 4.45 -2.39 3.36
C LEU A 35 5.73 -2.72 2.58
N GLY A 36 6.41 -3.83 2.91
CA GLY A 36 7.59 -4.26 2.14
C GLY A 36 7.26 -4.59 0.68
N LYS A 37 6.11 -5.23 0.42
CA LYS A 37 5.62 -5.46 -0.96
C LYS A 37 5.27 -4.16 -1.66
N LEU A 38 4.68 -3.21 -0.94
CA LEU A 38 4.36 -1.88 -1.47
C LEU A 38 5.63 -1.13 -1.89
N ASP A 39 6.67 -1.14 -1.06
CA ASP A 39 7.95 -0.49 -1.38
C ASP A 39 8.60 -1.10 -2.64
N THR A 40 8.55 -2.43 -2.76
CA THR A 40 9.04 -3.14 -3.94
C THR A 40 8.24 -2.78 -5.19
N ALA A 41 6.90 -2.81 -5.11
CA ALA A 41 6.03 -2.48 -6.25
C ALA A 41 6.16 -1.00 -6.67
N LYS A 42 6.35 -0.10 -5.69
CA LYS A 42 6.63 1.31 -5.94
C LYS A 42 7.95 1.50 -6.66
N ALA A 43 8.99 0.77 -6.28
CA ALA A 43 10.29 0.82 -6.96
C ALA A 43 10.19 0.31 -8.41
N ALA A 44 9.48 -0.80 -8.63
CA ALA A 44 9.23 -1.35 -9.95
C ALA A 44 8.48 -0.35 -10.86
N TRP A 45 7.39 0.25 -10.36
CA TRP A 45 6.64 1.29 -11.08
C TRP A 45 7.48 2.54 -11.38
N LYS A 46 8.38 2.93 -10.48
CA LYS A 46 9.32 4.04 -10.74
C LYS A 46 10.33 3.71 -11.84
N SER A 47 10.79 2.46 -11.87
CA SER A 47 11.75 1.99 -12.88
C SER A 47 11.11 1.86 -14.25
N LYS A 48 9.88 1.34 -14.33
CA LYS A 48 9.16 1.13 -15.57
C LYS A 48 7.68 1.42 -15.37
N LYS A 49 7.20 2.46 -16.06
CA LYS A 49 5.82 2.96 -15.95
C LYS A 49 4.87 2.20 -16.88
N ASP A 50 4.88 0.87 -16.80
CA ASP A 50 4.03 0.03 -17.64
C ASP A 50 2.79 -0.50 -16.90
N LEU A 51 1.95 -1.18 -17.67
CA LEU A 51 0.64 -1.59 -17.24
C LEU A 51 0.67 -2.72 -16.19
N ASP A 52 1.69 -3.57 -16.21
CA ASP A 52 1.83 -4.64 -15.21
C ASP A 52 2.39 -4.10 -13.90
N ASN A 53 3.35 -3.17 -13.96
CA ASN A 53 3.87 -2.51 -12.77
C ASN A 53 2.82 -1.63 -12.09
N VAL A 54 1.96 -0.93 -12.84
CA VAL A 54 0.87 -0.15 -12.24
C VAL A 54 -0.16 -1.07 -11.55
N ARG A 55 -0.50 -2.21 -12.16
CA ARG A 55 -1.40 -3.21 -11.57
C ARG A 55 -0.81 -3.80 -10.29
N ASN A 56 0.46 -4.19 -10.33
CA ASN A 56 1.17 -4.71 -9.16
C ASN A 56 1.22 -3.68 -8.02
N TYR A 57 1.44 -2.41 -8.35
CA TYR A 57 1.47 -1.34 -7.36
C TYR A 57 0.08 -1.05 -6.77
N LEU A 58 -0.98 -1.05 -7.59
CA LEU A 58 -2.36 -0.97 -7.11
C LEU A 58 -2.72 -2.12 -6.17
N GLY A 59 -2.41 -3.36 -6.56
CA GLY A 59 -2.67 -4.53 -5.71
C GLY A 59 -1.89 -4.50 -4.39
N ALA A 60 -0.66 -3.96 -4.39
CA ALA A 60 0.10 -3.76 -3.16
C ALA A 60 -0.53 -2.68 -2.25
N LEU A 61 -1.04 -1.57 -2.83
CA LEU A 61 -1.78 -0.55 -2.09
C LEU A 61 -3.04 -1.14 -1.43
N SER A 62 -3.83 -1.93 -2.15
CA SER A 62 -5.04 -2.58 -1.60
C SER A 62 -4.69 -3.50 -0.43
N LYS A 63 -3.62 -4.30 -0.54
CA LYS A 63 -3.18 -5.19 0.55
C LYS A 63 -2.75 -4.42 1.80
N VAL A 64 -2.10 -3.27 1.63
CA VAL A 64 -1.72 -2.40 2.74
C VAL A 64 -2.97 -1.80 3.40
N HIS A 65 -3.93 -1.32 2.60
CA HIS A 65 -5.20 -0.81 3.10
C HIS A 65 -5.93 -1.85 3.96
N GLU A 66 -6.14 -3.06 3.42
CA GLU A 66 -6.78 -4.16 4.14
C GLU A 66 -6.04 -4.53 5.43
N ALA A 67 -4.70 -4.53 5.41
CA ALA A 67 -3.91 -4.87 6.57
C ALA A 67 -4.08 -3.84 7.70
N PHE A 68 -4.11 -2.54 7.36
CA PHE A 68 -4.38 -1.49 8.33
C PHE A 68 -5.83 -1.53 8.85
N GLU A 69 -6.82 -1.76 7.99
CA GLU A 69 -8.21 -1.90 8.43
C GLU A 69 -8.40 -3.10 9.35
N LYS A 70 -7.81 -4.27 9.03
CA LYS A 70 -7.83 -5.45 9.90
C LYS A 70 -7.15 -5.18 11.23
N PHE A 71 -6.05 -4.41 11.22
CA PHE A 71 -5.37 -3.99 12.45
C PHE A 71 -6.23 -3.07 13.31
N LEU A 72 -6.99 -2.14 12.71
CA LEU A 72 -7.93 -1.26 13.44
C LEU A 72 -9.16 -2.02 13.94
N LYS A 73 -9.80 -2.86 13.11
CA LYS A 73 -11.02 -3.59 13.47
C LYS A 73 -10.84 -4.56 14.62
N LYS A 74 -9.67 -5.19 14.74
CA LYS A 74 -9.37 -6.12 15.84
C LYS A 74 -9.09 -5.43 17.17
N LYS A 75 -8.99 -4.10 17.19
CA LYS A 75 -8.50 -3.37 18.35
C LYS A 75 -9.50 -2.35 18.82
N ASP A 76 -9.88 -2.49 20.09
CA ASP A 76 -10.40 -1.38 20.86
C ASP A 76 -9.20 -0.47 21.20
N LEU A 77 -8.89 0.48 20.31
CA LEU A 77 -7.81 1.46 20.50
C LEU A 77 -8.22 2.62 21.43
N SER A 78 -9.21 2.43 22.30
CA SER A 78 -9.71 3.44 23.24
C SER A 78 -8.61 4.03 24.14
N ALA A 79 -7.56 3.27 24.47
CA ALA A 79 -6.39 3.75 25.21
C ALA A 79 -5.27 4.39 24.35
N ALA A 80 -5.41 4.39 23.02
CA ALA A 80 -4.36 4.75 22.07
C ALA A 80 -4.85 5.75 21.00
N GLY A 81 -5.59 6.79 21.42
CA GLY A 81 -6.18 7.81 20.54
C GLY A 81 -5.25 8.35 19.44
N PRO A 82 -4.01 8.78 19.75
CA PRO A 82 -3.07 9.29 18.74
C PRO A 82 -2.65 8.24 17.69
N LEU A 83 -2.52 6.97 18.10
CA LEU A 83 -2.13 5.88 17.22
C LEU A 83 -3.24 5.54 16.22
N LYS A 84 -4.50 5.55 16.67
CA LYS A 84 -5.66 5.33 15.81
C LYS A 84 -5.73 6.38 14.71
N THR A 85 -5.66 7.67 15.08
CA THR A 85 -5.67 8.78 14.12
C THR A 85 -4.53 8.71 13.13
N GLN A 86 -3.33 8.32 13.57
CA GLN A 86 -2.18 8.16 12.68
C GLN A 86 -2.40 7.04 11.65
N ILE A 87 -2.93 5.89 12.08
CA ILE A 87 -3.21 4.76 11.18
C ILE A 87 -4.34 5.10 10.21
N GLU A 88 -5.40 5.78 10.67
CA GLU A 88 -6.48 6.29 9.81
C GLU A 88 -5.95 7.26 8.75
N GLY A 89 -5.02 8.15 9.13
CA GLY A 89 -4.31 9.03 8.21
C GLY A 89 -3.54 8.26 7.13
N TRP A 90 -2.92 7.12 7.48
CA TRP A 90 -2.25 6.25 6.53
C TRP A 90 -3.21 5.50 5.61
N ILE A 91 -4.33 5.00 6.14
CA ILE A 91 -5.40 4.37 5.34
C ILE A 91 -5.90 5.36 4.27
N ASN A 92 -6.20 6.59 4.67
CA ASN A 92 -6.66 7.64 3.76
C ASN A 92 -5.61 7.98 2.69
N GLU A 93 -4.34 8.03 3.06
CA GLU A 93 -3.26 8.27 2.09
C GLU A 93 -3.09 7.09 1.12
N VAL A 94 -3.20 5.84 1.60
CA VAL A 94 -3.18 4.64 0.74
C VAL A 94 -4.33 4.68 -0.26
N ALA A 95 -5.56 4.97 0.20
CA ALA A 95 -6.73 5.09 -0.66
C ALA A 95 -6.58 6.22 -1.69
N THR A 96 -6.09 7.39 -1.27
CA THR A 96 -5.82 8.52 -2.17
C THR A 96 -4.81 8.16 -3.25
N LYS A 97 -3.71 7.49 -2.89
CA LYS A 97 -2.72 7.04 -3.87
C LYS A 97 -3.28 5.98 -4.81
N HIS A 98 -4.10 5.06 -4.29
CA HIS A 98 -4.78 4.05 -5.08
C HIS A 98 -5.65 4.70 -6.16
N GLU A 99 -6.51 5.66 -5.81
CA GLU A 99 -7.36 6.34 -6.79
C GLU A 99 -6.56 7.16 -7.81
N LYS A 100 -5.53 7.89 -7.36
CA LYS A 100 -4.64 8.63 -8.28
C LYS A 100 -3.93 7.72 -9.28
N LEU A 101 -3.54 6.53 -8.85
CA LEU A 101 -2.84 5.58 -9.70
C LEU A 101 -3.82 4.85 -10.64
N LYS A 102 -5.01 4.51 -10.15
CA LYS A 102 -6.11 3.92 -10.92
C LYS A 102 -6.54 4.82 -12.06
N ALA A 103 -6.58 6.15 -11.85
CA ALA A 103 -6.87 7.12 -12.89
C ALA A 103 -5.86 7.12 -14.06
N LYS A 104 -4.65 6.59 -13.88
CA LYS A 104 -3.62 6.48 -14.93
C LYS A 104 -3.74 5.22 -15.77
N VAL A 105 -4.46 4.21 -15.29
CA VAL A 105 -4.60 2.91 -15.97
C VAL A 105 -5.21 3.04 -17.37
N PRO A 106 -6.24 3.86 -17.63
CA PRO A 106 -6.78 4.03 -18.99
C PRO A 106 -5.77 4.57 -20.00
N ALA A 107 -4.95 5.56 -19.61
CA ALA A 107 -3.93 6.12 -20.48
C ALA A 107 -2.87 5.08 -20.85
N LEU A 108 -2.39 4.32 -19.86
CA LEU A 108 -1.43 3.22 -20.08
C LEU A 108 -1.99 2.11 -20.96
N LYS A 109 -3.31 1.83 -20.86
CA LYS A 109 -3.98 0.87 -21.76
C LYS A 109 -3.98 1.37 -23.20
N ALA A 110 -4.26 2.65 -23.41
CA ALA A 110 -4.30 3.26 -24.73
C ALA A 110 -2.90 3.29 -25.38
N GLU A 111 -1.88 3.67 -24.61
CA GLU A 111 -0.48 3.65 -25.06
C GLU A 111 -0.03 2.25 -25.47
N ASN A 112 -0.27 1.24 -24.61
CA ASN A 112 0.10 -0.15 -24.91
C ASN A 112 -0.67 -0.72 -26.11
N LYS A 113 -1.94 -0.34 -26.28
CA LYS A 113 -2.73 -0.73 -27.46
C LYS A 113 -2.14 -0.13 -28.74
N LYS A 114 -1.78 1.16 -28.71
CA LYS A 114 -1.18 1.85 -29.85
C LYS A 114 0.16 1.22 -30.24
N GLU A 115 1.02 0.92 -29.26
CA GLU A 115 2.31 0.27 -29.49
C GLU A 115 2.15 -1.10 -30.19
N LEU A 116 1.15 -1.89 -29.79
CA LEU A 116 0.82 -3.16 -30.47
C LEU A 116 0.32 -2.95 -31.90
N GLU A 117 -0.53 -1.96 -32.14
CA GLU A 117 -1.04 -1.63 -33.48
C GLU A 117 0.09 -1.15 -34.41
N ASP A 118 1.01 -0.33 -33.92
CA ASP A 118 2.18 0.14 -34.67
C ASP A 118 3.09 -1.05 -35.07
N ILE A 119 3.33 -2.00 -34.16
CA ILE A 119 4.11 -3.22 -34.46
C ILE A 119 3.42 -4.08 -35.53
N LEU A 120 2.10 -4.25 -35.43
CA LEU A 120 1.33 -5.10 -36.34
C LEU A 120 1.18 -4.50 -37.75
N THR A 121 1.33 -3.18 -37.90
CA THR A 121 1.18 -2.46 -39.17
C THR A 121 2.52 -2.15 -39.86
N THR A 122 3.65 -2.50 -39.23
CA THR A 122 5.01 -2.28 -39.77
C THR A 122 5.52 -3.48 -40.61
N PHE A 123 4.67 -4.47 -40.88
CA PHE A 123 4.94 -5.61 -41.79
C PHE A 123 4.09 -5.50 -43.06
#